data_AF-A0A9X2G1E2-F1
#
_entry.id   AF-A0A9X2G1E2-F1
#
_cell.length_a   1.000
_cell.length_b   1.000
_cell.length_c   1.000
_cell.angle_alpha   90.00
_cell.angle_beta   90.00
_cell.angle_gamma   90.00
#
_symmetry.space_group_name_H-M   'P 1'
#
loop_
_entity.id
_entity.type
_entity.pdbx_description
1 polymer ?
#
loop_
_entity_poly.entity_id
_entity_poly.type
_entity_poly.pdbx_seq_one_letter_code
_entity_poly.pdbx_strand_id
1 'polypeptide(L)'
;MSDAKTDETRSRPVFWKAYSFGLVTGAFFLLSWVGQFVFQAIRFGNEASDHGTSFSWIDYWPDFLASTFENWQSEFLQLIWQAAGLGLFYFWGSSQSREGDQRLEAKVDALLRERGVDPAEIDRQTRKIAEDG
;
A
#
# COMPACT_ATOMS: atom_id res chain seq x y z
N MET A 1 -8.27 -33.80 40.51
CA MET A 1 -7.62 -34.21 39.25
C MET A 1 -8.71 -34.56 38.24
N SER A 2 -9.13 -33.61 37.42
CA SER A 2 -9.77 -33.89 36.12
C SER A 2 -9.75 -32.58 35.33
N ASP A 3 -8.73 -32.47 34.48
CA ASP A 3 -8.46 -31.34 33.61
C ASP A 3 -9.26 -31.54 32.33
N ALA A 4 -10.44 -30.92 32.23
CA ALA A 4 -11.26 -30.95 31.03
C ALA A 4 -10.75 -29.86 30.08
N LYS A 5 -9.73 -30.21 29.29
CA LYS A 5 -9.23 -29.41 28.18
C LYS A 5 -10.36 -29.21 27.17
N THR A 6 -11.02 -28.06 27.23
CA THR A 6 -11.97 -27.61 26.21
C THR A 6 -11.19 -27.36 24.92
N ASP A 7 -11.37 -28.26 23.96
CA ASP A 7 -10.86 -28.12 22.61
C ASP A 7 -11.66 -27.03 21.89
N GLU A 8 -11.18 -25.79 21.95
CA GLU A 8 -11.67 -24.71 21.11
C GLU A 8 -11.34 -25.04 19.64
N THR A 9 -12.29 -25.67 18.96
CA THR A 9 -12.26 -25.81 17.50
C THR A 9 -12.46 -24.43 16.88
N ARG A 10 -11.35 -23.69 16.72
CA ARG A 10 -11.29 -22.40 16.03
C ARG A 10 -11.73 -22.61 14.57
N SER A 11 -13.03 -22.41 14.30
CA SER A 11 -13.62 -22.57 12.98
C SER A 11 -12.91 -21.63 12.01
N ARG A 12 -12.18 -22.18 11.03
CA ARG A 12 -11.47 -21.39 10.02
C ARG A 12 -12.48 -20.53 9.26
N PRO A 13 -12.20 -19.23 9.03
CA PRO A 13 -13.11 -18.37 8.28
C PRO A 13 -13.36 -18.96 6.89
N VAL A 14 -14.63 -18.94 6.45
CA VAL A 14 -15.02 -19.35 5.10
C VAL A 14 -14.18 -18.59 4.06
N PHE A 15 -13.66 -19.32 3.06
CA PHE A 15 -12.76 -18.81 2.01
C PHE A 15 -13.21 -17.45 1.45
N TRP A 16 -14.49 -17.27 1.18
CA TRP A 16 -15.08 -16.02 0.69
C TRP A 16 -14.93 -14.82 1.63
N LYS A 17 -14.90 -15.00 2.95
CA LYS A 17 -14.63 -13.93 3.92
C LYS A 17 -13.14 -13.65 4.08
N ALA A 18 -12.28 -14.67 3.91
CA ALA A 18 -10.83 -14.50 3.94
C ALA A 18 -10.30 -13.77 2.69
N TYR A 19 -10.94 -13.94 1.54
CA TYR A 19 -10.57 -13.33 0.26
C TYR A 19 -11.59 -12.30 -0.26
N SER A 20 -12.50 -11.84 0.60
CA SER A 20 -13.61 -10.93 0.22
C SER A 20 -13.10 -9.66 -0.47
N PHE A 21 -12.04 -9.04 0.06
CA PHE A 21 -11.43 -7.86 -0.53
C PHE A 21 -10.91 -8.12 -1.95
N GLY A 22 -10.17 -9.21 -2.15
CA GLY A 22 -9.63 -9.56 -3.47
C GLY A 22 -10.73 -9.85 -4.50
N LEU A 23 -11.81 -10.50 -4.06
CA LEU A 23 -12.95 -10.81 -4.93
C LEU A 23 -13.75 -9.58 -5.32
N VAL A 24 -14.04 -8.69 -4.36
CA VAL A 24 -14.77 -7.44 -4.62
C VAL A 24 -13.94 -6.54 -5.55
N THR A 25 -12.65 -6.37 -5.26
CA THR A 25 -11.74 -5.59 -6.10
C THR A 25 -11.59 -6.21 -7.49
N GLY A 26 -11.45 -7.54 -7.58
CA GLY A 26 -11.40 -8.25 -8.86
C GLY A 26 -12.69 -8.10 -9.67
N ALA A 27 -13.86 -8.10 -9.01
CA ALA A 27 -15.13 -7.86 -9.67
C ALA A 27 -15.21 -6.43 -10.23
N PHE A 28 -14.84 -5.41 -9.44
CA PHE A 28 -14.78 -4.03 -9.94
C PHE A 28 -13.80 -3.88 -11.10
N PHE A 29 -12.63 -4.51 -11.02
CA PHE A 29 -11.65 -4.53 -12.10
C PHE A 29 -12.21 -5.14 -13.39
N LEU A 30 -12.85 -6.31 -13.30
CA LEU A 30 -13.46 -6.96 -14.46
C LEU A 30 -14.59 -6.10 -15.05
N LEU A 31 -15.44 -5.50 -14.21
CA LEU A 31 -16.50 -4.60 -14.66
C LEU A 31 -15.92 -3.38 -15.40
N SER A 32 -14.86 -2.75 -14.87
CA SER A 32 -14.22 -1.63 -15.53
C SER A 32 -13.52 -2.05 -16.83
N TRP A 33 -12.89 -3.22 -16.85
CA TRP A 33 -12.19 -3.73 -18.03
C TRP A 33 -13.16 -4.09 -19.16
N VAL A 34 -14.30 -4.70 -18.84
CA VAL A 34 -15.41 -4.91 -19.80
C VAL A 34 -15.98 -3.58 -20.27
N GLY A 35 -16.13 -2.60 -19.38
CA GLY A 35 -16.52 -1.24 -19.77
C GLY A 35 -15.56 -0.65 -20.79
N GLN A 36 -14.25 -0.66 -20.50
CA GLN A 36 -13.21 -0.20 -21.42
C GLN A 36 -13.30 -0.92 -22.77
N PHE A 37 -13.43 -2.25 -22.77
CA PHE A 37 -13.60 -3.04 -23.98
C PHE A 37 -14.78 -2.53 -24.83
N VAL A 38 -15.97 -2.42 -24.23
CA VAL A 38 -17.17 -1.97 -24.95
C VAL A 38 -17.02 -0.55 -25.48
N PHE A 39 -16.57 0.40 -24.66
CA PHE A 39 -16.40 1.79 -25.09
C PHE A 39 -15.34 1.93 -26.19
N GLN A 40 -14.24 1.18 -26.10
CA GLN A 40 -13.20 1.20 -27.12
C GLN A 40 -13.70 0.57 -28.43
N ALA A 41 -14.48 -0.52 -28.37
CA ALA A 41 -15.08 -1.13 -29.55
C ALA A 41 -16.08 -0.17 -30.24
N ILE A 42 -16.89 0.55 -29.46
CA ILE A 42 -17.78 1.60 -29.99
C ILE A 42 -16.95 2.69 -30.69
N ARG A 43 -15.89 3.18 -30.05
CA ARG A 43 -15.04 4.22 -30.61
C ARG A 43 -14.36 3.77 -31.90
N PHE A 44 -13.79 2.56 -31.90
CA PHE A 44 -13.15 1.94 -33.06
C PHE A 44 -14.13 1.75 -34.22
N GLY A 45 -15.36 1.30 -33.94
CA GLY A 45 -16.40 1.15 -34.95
C GLY A 45 -16.89 2.46 -35.55
N ASN A 46 -17.05 3.50 -34.72
CA ASN A 46 -17.38 4.84 -35.20
C ASN A 46 -16.28 5.38 -36.12
N GLU A 47 -15.02 5.20 -35.72
CA GLU A 47 -13.86 5.65 -36.49
C GLU A 47 -13.74 4.90 -37.82
N ALA A 48 -14.01 3.59 -37.85
CA ALA A 48 -14.10 2.83 -39.09
C ALA A 48 -15.21 3.34 -40.01
N SER A 49 -16.40 3.58 -39.46
CA SER A 49 -17.55 4.12 -40.21
C SER A 49 -17.25 5.50 -40.81
N ASP A 50 -16.59 6.38 -40.07
CA ASP A 50 -16.23 7.72 -40.53
C ASP A 50 -15.22 7.68 -41.69
N HIS A 51 -14.36 6.65 -41.72
CA HIS A 51 -13.41 6.41 -42.81
C HIS A 51 -13.98 5.53 -43.94
N GLY A 52 -15.26 5.16 -43.88
CA GLY A 52 -15.92 4.30 -44.87
C GLY A 52 -15.44 2.84 -44.86
N THR A 53 -14.80 2.39 -43.78
CA THR A 53 -14.34 1.01 -43.59
C THR A 53 -15.28 0.24 -42.66
N SER A 54 -15.29 -1.09 -42.77
CA SER A 54 -16.07 -1.95 -41.88
C SER A 54 -15.30 -2.28 -40.60
N PHE A 55 -16.01 -2.45 -39.49
CA PHE A 55 -15.41 -2.93 -38.23
C PHE A 55 -14.70 -4.28 -38.43
N SER A 56 -13.45 -4.37 -37.99
CA SER A 56 -12.62 -5.57 -38.05
C SER A 56 -12.16 -5.99 -36.66
N TRP A 57 -12.58 -7.19 -36.24
CA TRP A 57 -12.16 -7.77 -34.96
C TRP A 57 -10.66 -8.08 -34.90
N ILE A 58 -10.05 -8.40 -36.04
CA ILE A 58 -8.62 -8.72 -36.13
C ILE A 58 -7.77 -7.49 -35.84
N ASP A 59 -8.24 -6.31 -36.23
CA ASP A 59 -7.55 -5.04 -36.01
C ASP A 59 -7.86 -4.45 -34.62
N TYR A 60 -9.06 -4.71 -34.11
CA TYR A 60 -9.48 -4.23 -32.79
C TYR A 60 -8.73 -4.91 -31.62
N TRP A 61 -8.51 -6.22 -31.67
CA TRP A 61 -7.86 -6.94 -30.55
C TRP A 61 -6.45 -6.41 -30.23
N PRO A 62 -5.55 -6.21 -31.21
CA PRO A 62 -4.25 -5.58 -30.97
C PRO A 62 -4.35 -4.18 -30.38
N ASP A 63 -5.27 -3.33 -30.89
CA ASP A 63 -5.46 -1.95 -30.40
C ASP A 63 -5.95 -1.92 -28.94
N PHE A 64 -6.94 -2.77 -28.62
CA PHE A 64 -7.47 -2.93 -27.27
C PHE A 64 -6.40 -3.44 -26.29
N LEU A 65 -5.63 -4.45 -26.68
CA LEU A 65 -4.57 -5.00 -25.84
C LEU A 65 -3.43 -3.99 -25.67
N ALA A 66 -3.00 -3.30 -26.73
CA ALA A 66 -2.00 -2.25 -26.65
C ALA A 66 -2.43 -1.16 -25.66
N SER A 67 -3.66 -0.64 -25.80
CA SER A 67 -4.21 0.36 -24.90
C SER A 67 -4.30 -0.14 -23.45
N THR A 68 -4.68 -1.41 -23.25
CA THR A 68 -4.71 -2.04 -21.92
C THR A 68 -3.31 -2.13 -21.31
N PHE A 69 -2.31 -2.54 -22.09
CA PHE A 69 -0.92 -2.63 -21.64
C PHE A 69 -0.27 -1.27 -21.41
N GLU A 70 -0.58 -0.25 -22.21
CA GLU A 70 -0.12 1.13 -22.00
C GLU A 70 -0.68 1.73 -20.71
N ASN A 71 -1.97 1.52 -20.44
CA ASN A 71 -2.57 1.90 -19.15
C ASN A 71 -1.86 1.17 -18.00
N TRP A 72 -1.64 -0.13 -18.12
CA TRP A 72 -0.98 -0.91 -17.08
C TRP A 72 0.49 -0.51 -16.88
N GLN A 73 1.23 -0.23 -17.97
CA GLN A 73 2.60 0.24 -17.94
C GLN A 73 2.71 1.57 -17.21
N SER A 74 1.86 2.54 -17.55
CA SER A 74 1.91 3.88 -16.95
C SER A 74 1.54 3.84 -15.47
N GLU A 75 0.53 3.07 -15.08
CA GLU A 75 0.14 2.89 -13.68
C GLU A 75 1.25 2.23 -12.85
N PHE A 76 1.93 1.20 -13.37
CA PHE A 76 3.08 0.63 -12.67
C PHE A 76 4.24 1.60 -12.55
N LEU A 77 4.54 2.33 -13.62
CA LEU A 77 5.61 3.32 -13.57
C LEU A 77 5.30 4.38 -12.50
N GLN A 78 4.05 4.82 -12.42
CA GLN A 78 3.58 5.72 -11.37
C GLN A 78 3.72 5.10 -9.98
N LEU A 79 3.26 3.86 -9.77
CA LEU A 79 3.36 3.17 -8.49
C LEU A 79 4.81 2.97 -8.06
N ILE A 80 5.69 2.58 -8.99
CA ILE A 80 7.13 2.44 -8.74
C ILE A 80 7.72 3.79 -8.35
N TRP A 81 7.39 4.86 -9.09
CA TRP A 81 7.88 6.20 -8.80
C TRP A 81 7.40 6.71 -7.43
N GLN A 82 6.13 6.48 -7.10
CA GLN A 82 5.56 6.82 -5.80
C GLN A 82 6.22 6.03 -4.67
N ALA A 83 6.36 4.71 -4.82
CA ALA A 83 6.99 3.85 -3.81
C ALA A 83 8.48 4.19 -3.64
N ALA A 84 9.20 4.41 -4.74
CA ALA A 84 10.60 4.83 -4.71
C ALA A 84 10.75 6.23 -4.10
N GLY A 85 9.88 7.18 -4.47
CA GLY A 85 9.85 8.53 -3.91
C GLY A 85 9.57 8.53 -2.40
N LEU A 86 8.59 7.75 -1.95
CA LEU A 86 8.30 7.54 -0.52
C LEU A 86 9.46 6.83 0.18
N GLY A 87 10.08 5.85 -0.46
CA GLY A 87 11.26 5.16 0.06
C GLY A 87 12.43 6.13 0.26
N LEU A 88 12.76 6.93 -0.76
CA LEU A 88 13.80 7.97 -0.69
C LEU A 88 13.47 9.03 0.36
N PHE A 89 12.21 9.48 0.41
CA PHE A 89 11.75 10.43 1.43
C PHE A 89 11.82 9.82 2.83
N TYR A 90 11.53 8.54 3.00
CA TYR A 90 11.71 7.85 4.26
C TYR A 90 13.19 7.78 4.67
N PHE A 91 14.08 7.39 3.75
CA PHE A 91 15.52 7.35 4.04
C PHE A 91 16.07 8.73 4.40
N TRP A 92 15.73 9.77 3.65
CA TRP A 92 16.22 11.13 3.88
C TRP A 92 15.50 11.85 5.04
N GLY A 93 14.20 11.65 5.17
CA GLY A 93 13.40 12.13 6.29
C GLY A 93 13.79 11.46 7.61
N SER A 94 14.20 10.18 7.59
CA SER A 94 14.72 9.51 8.78
C SER A 94 16.02 10.14 9.30
N SER A 95 16.89 10.67 8.42
CA SER A 95 18.09 11.38 8.87
C SER A 95 17.73 12.73 9.51
N GLN A 96 16.76 13.45 8.94
CA GLN A 96 16.21 14.69 9.53
C GLN A 96 15.51 14.42 10.89
N SER A 97 14.73 13.34 11.00
CA SER A 97 14.07 12.94 12.25
C SER A 97 15.09 12.63 13.34
N ARG A 98 16.14 11.86 13.02
CA ARG A 98 17.21 11.53 13.97
C ARG A 98 17.94 12.76 14.49
N GLU A 99 18.16 13.77 13.65
CA GLU A 99 18.78 15.04 14.07
C GLU A 99 17.85 15.87 14.95
N GLY A 100 16.55 15.90 14.62
CA GLY A 100 15.51 16.52 15.43
C GLY A 100 15.37 15.90 16.83
N ASP A 101 15.34 14.57 16.90
CA ASP A 101 15.23 13.81 18.16
C ASP A 101 16.44 14.08 19.06
N GLN A 102 17.66 14.04 18.52
CA GLN A 102 18.89 14.37 19.27
C GLN A 102 18.87 15.80 19.83
N ARG A 103 18.37 16.77 19.05
CA ARG A 103 18.27 18.16 19.51
C ARG A 103 17.20 18.30 20.60
N LEU A 104 16.11 17.55 20.50
CA LEU A 104 15.04 17.56 21.50
C LEU A 104 15.54 16.93 22.82
N GLU A 105 16.21 15.78 22.75
CA GLU A 105 16.83 15.10 23.88
C GLU A 105 17.83 16.01 24.60
N ALA A 106 18.74 16.67 23.86
CA ALA A 106 19.69 17.61 24.44
C ALA A 106 19.02 18.79 25.17
N LYS A 107 17.87 19.26 24.69
CA LYS A 107 17.09 20.32 25.36
C LYS A 107 16.40 19.79 26.62
N VAL A 108 15.86 18.58 26.58
CA VAL A 108 15.23 17.93 27.74
C VAL A 108 16.28 17.69 28.82
N ASP A 109 17.46 17.19 28.47
CA ASP A 109 18.57 17.00 29.40
C ASP A 109 19.01 18.29 30.07
N ALA A 110 19.10 19.39 29.30
CA ALA A 110 19.45 20.69 29.85
C ALA A 110 18.41 21.15 30.90
N LEU A 111 17.11 20.95 30.64
CA LEU A 111 16.04 21.28 31.57
C LEU A 111 16.02 20.39 32.82
N LEU A 112 16.30 19.09 32.66
CA LEU A 112 16.40 18.16 33.80
C LEU A 112 17.55 18.57 34.73
N ARG A 113 18.72 18.88 34.16
CA ARG A 113 19.89 19.34 34.93
C ARG A 113 19.64 20.68 35.62
N GLU A 114 18.94 21.61 34.97
CA GLU A 114 18.54 22.89 35.59
C GLU A 114 17.64 22.68 36.81
N ARG A 115 16.79 21.64 36.78
CA ARG A 115 15.97 21.23 37.93
C ARG A 115 16.69 20.33 38.94
N GLY A 116 18.00 20.10 38.76
CA GLY A 116 18.81 19.25 39.64
C GLY A 116 18.54 17.75 39.49
N VAL A 117 17.90 17.33 38.40
CA VAL A 117 17.63 15.92 38.07
C VAL A 117 18.72 15.43 37.11
N ASP A 118 19.39 14.32 37.45
CA ASP A 118 20.39 13.70 36.58
C ASP A 118 19.70 12.83 35.49
N PRO A 119 19.82 13.17 34.20
CA PRO A 119 19.24 12.39 33.11
C PRO A 119 19.73 10.93 33.08
N ALA A 120 21.00 10.68 33.44
CA ALA A 120 21.58 9.35 33.40
C ALA A 120 20.98 8.40 34.44
N GLU A 121 20.43 8.94 35.53
CA GLU A 121 19.72 8.16 36.53
C GLU A 121 18.33 7.72 36.03
N ILE A 122 17.62 8.60 35.31
CA ILE A 122 16.32 8.29 34.69
C ILE A 122 16.47 7.16 33.67
N ASP A 123 17.51 7.20 32.82
CA ASP A 123 17.78 6.14 31.84
C ASP A 123 18.05 4.79 32.49
N ARG A 124 18.87 4.77 33.56
CA ARG A 124 19.15 3.55 34.32
C ARG A 124 17.89 2.94 34.93
N GLN A 125 17.00 3.78 35.48
CA GLN A 125 15.74 3.33 36.05
C GLN A 125 14.80 2.78 34.98
N THR A 126 14.67 3.50 33.86
CA THR A 126 13.81 3.09 32.74
C THR A 126 14.25 1.75 32.16
N ARG A 127 15.58 1.56 31.96
CA ARG A 127 16.13 0.30 31.46
C ARG A 127 15.89 -0.86 32.43
N LYS A 128 16.08 -0.65 33.74
CA LYS A 128 15.79 -1.69 34.75
C LYS A 128 14.33 -2.13 34.73
N ILE A 129 13.40 -1.18 34.66
CA ILE A 129 11.96 -1.48 34.61
C ILE A 129 11.62 -2.32 33.36
N ALA A 130 12.27 -2.07 32.23
CA ALA A 130 12.06 -2.83 31.00
C ALA A 130 12.70 -4.22 31.00
N GLU A 131 13.74 -4.45 31.80
CA GLU A 131 14.40 -5.75 31.96
C GLU A 131 13.70 -6.64 33.01
N ASP A 132 13.03 -6.04 34.00
CA ASP A 132 12.37 -6.74 35.11
C ASP A 132 10.86 -7.03 34.86
N GLY A 133 10.28 -6.62 33.72
CA GLY A 133 8.87 -6.81 33.35
C GLY A 133 8.66 -7.79 32.20
#